data_AF-A0A3A9CJ48-F1
#
_entry.id   AF-A0A3A9CJ48-F1
#
_cell.length_a   1.000
_cell.length_b   1.000
_cell.length_c   1.000
_cell.angle_alpha   90.00
_cell.angle_beta   90.00
_cell.angle_gamma   90.00
#
_symmetry.space_group_name_H-M   'P 1'
#
loop_
_entity.id
_entity.type
_entity.pdbx_description
1 polymer ?
#
loop_
_entity_poly.entity_id
_entity_poly.type
_entity_poly.pdbx_seq_one_letter_code
_entity_poly.pdbx_strand_id
1 'polypeptide(L)'
;MPMEKTSKYKILLSKDALADIRETKKYILTTFKYREYAENFSRKIKKAIKELNAFPTGYESTGYVIEGLEIYFKPYSTYLIFFVVDENTVTVIRVLKDRMYWQSIIKKMRKINR
;
A
#
# COMPACT_ATOMS: atom_id res chain seq x y z
N MET A 1 6.47 15.21 -32.15
CA MET A 1 5.88 15.26 -30.80
C MET A 1 6.88 14.63 -29.85
N PRO A 2 7.48 15.37 -28.89
CA PRO A 2 8.35 14.73 -27.91
C PRO A 2 7.47 13.88 -27.00
N MET A 3 7.69 12.56 -26.99
CA MET A 3 7.10 11.67 -26.00
C MET A 3 7.51 12.18 -24.62
N GLU A 4 6.53 12.60 -23.83
CA GLU A 4 6.75 12.96 -22.44
C GLU A 4 7.49 11.83 -21.75
N LYS A 5 8.64 12.18 -21.16
CA LYS A 5 9.46 11.30 -20.35
C LYS A 5 8.53 10.72 -19.28
N THR A 6 8.19 9.43 -19.34
CA THR A 6 7.35 8.76 -18.34
C THR A 6 8.07 8.82 -17.00
N SER A 7 7.85 9.91 -16.24
CA SER A 7 8.43 10.10 -14.92
C SER A 7 7.80 9.07 -14.01
N LYS A 8 8.58 8.06 -13.61
CA LYS A 8 8.12 7.07 -12.65
C LYS A 8 7.97 7.75 -11.30
N TYR A 9 6.83 7.53 -10.64
CA TYR A 9 6.62 8.04 -9.29
C TYR A 9 7.62 7.39 -8.33
N LYS A 10 8.18 8.20 -7.42
CA LYS A 10 8.97 7.72 -6.29
C LYS A 10 8.05 6.98 -5.32
N ILE A 11 8.42 5.78 -4.90
CA ILE A 11 7.63 5.02 -3.91
C ILE A 11 8.23 5.19 -2.52
N LEU A 12 7.41 5.59 -1.56
CA LEU A 12 7.71 5.61 -0.13
C LEU A 12 6.77 4.67 0.64
N LEU A 13 7.26 4.13 1.75
CA LEU A 13 6.49 3.31 2.67
C LEU A 13 6.45 4.02 4.02
N SER A 14 5.26 4.24 4.55
CA SER A 14 5.10 4.68 5.94
C SER A 14 5.54 3.57 6.92
N LYS A 15 5.85 3.96 8.15
CA LYS A 15 6.14 3.06 9.27
C LYS A 15 4.97 2.10 9.53
N ASP A 16 3.73 2.57 9.36
CA ASP A 16 2.53 1.75 9.57
C ASP A 16 2.40 0.68 8.47
N ALA A 17 2.61 1.04 7.20
CA ALA A 17 2.66 0.06 6.11
C ALA A 17 3.79 -0.97 6.30
N LEU A 18 4.96 -0.53 6.78
CA LEU A 18 6.07 -1.43 7.12
C LEU A 18 5.73 -2.36 8.29
N ALA A 19 4.97 -1.87 9.28
CA ALA A 19 4.48 -2.69 10.38
C ALA A 19 3.47 -3.73 9.88
N ASP A 20 2.47 -3.32 9.10
CA ASP A 20 1.45 -4.19 8.51
C ASP A 20 2.07 -5.38 7.74
N ILE A 21 3.08 -5.11 6.90
CA ILE A 21 3.79 -6.15 6.13
C ILE A 21 4.56 -7.09 7.06
N ARG A 22 5.24 -6.56 8.08
CA ARG A 22 6.01 -7.36 9.04
C ARG A 22 5.10 -8.23 9.91
N GLU A 23 4.01 -7.68 10.42
CA GLU A 23 3.02 -8.39 11.24
C GLU A 23 2.31 -9.47 10.44
N THR A 24 1.94 -9.19 9.19
CA THR A 24 1.36 -10.21 8.30
C THR A 24 2.34 -11.34 8.03
N LYS A 25 3.61 -11.02 7.74
CA LYS A 25 4.66 -12.05 7.57
C LYS A 25 4.82 -12.88 8.84
N LYS A 26 4.87 -12.24 10.01
CA LYS A 26 4.98 -12.91 11.32
C LYS A 26 3.78 -13.84 11.54
N TYR A 27 2.56 -13.36 11.33
CA TYR A 27 1.34 -14.15 11.45
C TYR A 27 1.36 -15.38 10.56
N ILE A 28 1.82 -15.25 9.31
CA ILE A 28 1.94 -16.38 8.40
C ILE A 28 2.91 -17.43 8.95
N LEU A 29 4.09 -16.99 9.41
CA LEU A 29 5.11 -17.88 9.96
C LEU A 29 4.65 -18.58 11.24
N THR A 30 3.98 -17.87 12.15
CA THR A 30 3.58 -18.44 13.44
C THR A 30 2.35 -19.34 13.33
N THR A 31 1.38 -18.97 12.48
CA THR A 31 0.08 -19.66 12.41
C THR A 31 0.10 -20.81 11.43
N PHE A 32 0.64 -20.59 10.22
CA PHE A 32 0.66 -21.63 9.18
C PHE A 32 1.95 -22.43 9.17
N LYS A 33 2.99 -22.02 9.93
CA LYS A 33 4.32 -22.65 9.98
C LYS A 33 4.97 -22.85 8.60
N TYR A 34 4.52 -22.10 7.60
CA TYR A 34 4.88 -22.33 6.20
C TYR A 34 5.75 -21.18 5.69
N ARG A 35 7.07 -21.39 5.81
CA ARG A 35 8.09 -20.37 5.54
C ARG A 35 8.06 -19.84 4.11
N GLU A 36 7.90 -20.74 3.13
CA GLU A 36 7.88 -20.39 1.72
C GLU A 36 6.73 -19.42 1.39
N TYR A 37 5.56 -19.59 1.99
CA TYR A 37 4.40 -18.71 1.81
C TYR A 37 4.63 -17.33 2.43
N ALA A 38 5.28 -17.25 3.59
CA ALA A 38 5.63 -15.97 4.21
C ALA A 38 6.64 -15.15 3.38
N GLU A 39 7.63 -15.84 2.81
CA GLU A 39 8.64 -15.23 1.92
C GLU A 39 7.98 -14.82 0.60
N ASN A 40 7.13 -15.67 0.03
CA ASN A 40 6.35 -15.37 -1.17
C ASN A 40 5.43 -14.16 -0.96
N PHE A 41 4.74 -14.05 0.17
CA PHE A 41 3.91 -12.88 0.51
C PHE A 41 4.73 -11.58 0.45
N SER A 42 5.86 -11.53 1.17
CA SER A 42 6.70 -10.33 1.25
C SER A 42 7.25 -9.91 -0.11
N ARG A 43 7.65 -10.87 -0.94
CA ARG A 43 8.14 -10.62 -2.31
C ARG A 43 7.04 -10.09 -3.21
N LYS A 44 5.88 -10.74 -3.19
CA LYS A 44 4.71 -10.42 -4.01
C LYS A 44 4.13 -9.05 -3.69
N ILE A 45 3.94 -8.72 -2.40
CA ILE A 45 3.39 -7.43 -1.99
C ILE A 45 4.33 -6.27 -2.34
N LYS A 46 5.65 -6.45 -2.15
CA LYS A 46 6.65 -5.44 -2.55
C LYS A 46 6.66 -5.21 -4.05
N LYS A 47 6.46 -6.26 -4.87
CA LYS A 47 6.32 -6.12 -6.32
C LYS A 47 5.07 -5.31 -6.67
N ALA A 48 3.92 -5.64 -6.07
CA ALA A 48 2.67 -4.92 -6.30
C ALA A 48 2.74 -3.43 -5.91
N ILE A 49 3.46 -3.11 -4.83
CA ILE A 49 3.76 -1.73 -4.40
C ILE A 49 4.65 -1.02 -5.44
N LYS A 50 5.70 -1.68 -5.94
CA LYS A 50 6.59 -1.07 -6.95
C LYS A 50 5.86 -0.72 -8.25
N GLU A 51 4.87 -1.52 -8.65
CA GLU A 51 4.04 -1.26 -9.84
C GLU A 51 3.18 0.01 -9.74
N LEU A 52 3.01 0.59 -8.54
CA LEU A 52 2.34 1.88 -8.38
C LEU A 52 3.13 3.04 -9.02
N ASN A 53 4.40 2.83 -9.38
CA ASN A 53 5.25 3.88 -9.93
C ASN A 53 4.85 4.33 -11.35
N ALA A 54 4.01 3.56 -12.05
CA ALA A 54 3.65 3.83 -13.44
C ALA A 54 2.37 4.65 -13.58
N PHE A 55 1.31 4.28 -12.85
CA PHE A 55 0.00 4.92 -12.98
C PHE A 55 -0.81 4.85 -11.66
N PRO A 56 -0.42 5.61 -10.62
CA PRO A 56 -1.04 5.51 -9.30
C PRO A 56 -2.43 6.16 -9.21
N THR A 57 -2.73 7.17 -10.03
CA THR A 57 -4.03 7.87 -10.05
C THR A 57 -5.09 7.12 -10.86
N GLY A 58 -4.74 5.99 -11.50
CA GLY A 58 -5.71 5.12 -12.18
C GLY A 58 -6.47 4.17 -11.27
N TYR A 59 -6.16 4.16 -9.97
CA TYR A 59 -6.84 3.33 -8.99
C TYR A 59 -8.00 4.08 -8.35
N GLU A 60 -8.94 3.33 -7.79
CA GLU A 60 -10.09 3.91 -7.09
C GLU A 60 -9.68 4.66 -5.83
N SER A 61 -10.34 5.80 -5.61
CA SER A 61 -10.29 6.53 -4.34
C SER A 61 -11.22 5.90 -3.32
N THR A 62 -10.83 5.98 -2.05
CA THR A 62 -11.67 5.60 -0.91
C THR A 62 -12.68 6.68 -0.50
N GLY A 63 -12.54 7.90 -1.02
CA GLY A 63 -13.29 9.09 -0.57
C GLY A 63 -12.81 9.68 0.76
N TYR A 64 -11.77 9.11 1.37
CA TYR A 64 -11.13 9.68 2.57
C TYR A 64 -9.92 10.53 2.20
N VAL A 65 -9.64 11.54 3.02
CA VAL A 65 -8.52 12.48 2.86
C VAL A 65 -7.64 12.44 4.12
N ILE A 66 -6.33 12.47 3.95
CA ILE A 66 -5.34 12.56 5.03
C ILE A 66 -4.25 13.56 4.65
N GLU A 67 -3.95 14.50 5.55
CA GLU A 67 -2.99 15.58 5.27
C GLU A 67 -3.33 16.38 3.98
N GLY A 68 -4.62 16.51 3.63
CA GLY A 68 -5.08 17.15 2.40
C GLY A 68 -4.95 16.30 1.14
N LEU A 69 -4.46 15.06 1.25
CA LEU A 69 -4.28 14.12 0.14
C LEU A 69 -5.38 13.05 0.12
N GLU A 70 -5.92 12.79 -1.06
CA GLU A 70 -6.90 11.73 -1.27
C GLU A 70 -6.25 10.33 -1.11
N ILE A 71 -6.96 9.43 -0.42
CA ILE A 71 -6.49 8.06 -0.21
C ILE A 71 -7.04 7.14 -1.29
N TYR A 72 -6.14 6.57 -2.07
CA TYR A 72 -6.40 5.55 -3.08
C TYR A 72 -6.14 4.15 -2.53
N PHE A 73 -6.66 3.13 -3.21
CA PHE A 73 -6.31 1.75 -2.91
C PHE A 73 -6.12 0.89 -4.15
N LYS A 74 -5.13 -0.01 -4.07
CA LYS A 74 -4.89 -1.07 -5.05
C LYS A 74 -5.25 -2.42 -4.43
N PRO A 75 -6.25 -3.14 -4.97
CA PRO A 75 -6.47 -4.54 -4.63
C PRO A 75 -5.29 -5.41 -5.06
N TYR A 76 -4.87 -6.33 -4.19
CA TYR A 76 -3.87 -7.33 -4.49
C TYR A 76 -4.14 -8.64 -3.74
N SER A 77 -4.68 -9.62 -4.45
CA SER A 77 -5.16 -10.88 -3.84
C SER A 77 -6.17 -10.58 -2.72
N THR A 78 -5.91 -11.02 -1.50
CA THR A 78 -6.75 -10.77 -0.30
C THR A 78 -6.31 -9.54 0.50
N TYR A 79 -5.53 -8.65 -0.12
CA TYR A 79 -5.01 -7.43 0.52
C TYR A 79 -5.39 -6.19 -0.27
N LEU A 80 -5.50 -5.08 0.45
CA LEU A 80 -5.67 -3.73 -0.07
C LEU A 80 -4.44 -2.91 0.30
N ILE A 81 -3.79 -2.33 -0.71
CA ILE A 81 -2.64 -1.43 -0.55
C ILE A 81 -3.18 -0.01 -0.61
N PHE A 82 -3.21 0.69 0.53
CA PHE A 82 -3.67 2.08 0.61
C PHE A 82 -2.49 3.02 0.43
N PHE A 83 -2.67 4.05 -0.38
CA PHE A 83 -1.63 5.02 -0.68
C PHE A 83 -2.20 6.41 -0.97
N VAL A 84 -1.34 7.41 -0.85
CA VAL A 84 -1.58 8.78 -1.30
C VAL A 84 -0.59 9.13 -2.39
N VAL A 85 -0.97 10.06 -3.26
CA VAL A 85 -0.12 10.61 -4.31
C VAL A 85 0.11 12.08 -4.02
N ASP A 86 1.36 12.50 -3.98
CA ASP A 86 1.77 13.89 -3.81
C ASP A 86 2.87 14.21 -4.82
N GLU A 87 2.60 15.17 -5.72
CA GLU A 87 3.43 15.50 -6.88
C GLU A 87 3.87 14.26 -7.69
N ASN A 88 5.13 13.84 -7.53
CA ASN A 88 5.72 12.67 -8.19
C ASN A 88 6.11 11.57 -7.17
N THR A 89 5.43 11.54 -6.02
CA THR A 89 5.66 10.57 -4.94
C THR A 89 4.37 9.84 -4.58
N VAL A 90 4.45 8.51 -4.56
CA VAL A 90 3.42 7.63 -3.99
C VAL A 90 3.88 7.21 -2.61
N THR A 91 3.09 7.52 -1.58
CA THR A 91 3.36 7.05 -0.22
C THR A 91 2.34 5.98 0.16
N VAL A 92 2.81 4.75 0.34
CA VAL A 92 1.98 3.65 0.86
C VAL A 92 1.77 3.84 2.35
N ILE A 93 0.51 4.04 2.73
CA ILE A 93 0.12 4.39 4.10
C ILE A 93 -0.29 3.16 4.92
N ARG A 94 -0.92 2.14 4.32
CA ARG A 94 -1.34 0.89 4.98
C ARG A 94 -1.38 -0.27 4.00
N VAL A 95 -1.22 -1.51 4.50
CA VAL A 95 -1.45 -2.75 3.75
C VAL A 95 -2.34 -3.66 4.58
N LEU A 96 -3.63 -3.70 4.28
CA LEU A 96 -4.63 -4.39 5.11
C LEU A 96 -5.22 -5.58 4.37
N LYS A 97 -5.72 -6.59 5.09
CA LYS A 97 -6.54 -7.62 4.45
C LYS A 97 -7.90 -7.05 4.07
N ASP A 98 -8.41 -7.46 2.92
CA ASP A 98 -9.73 -7.09 2.39
C ASP A 98 -10.87 -7.32 3.39
N ARG A 99 -10.82 -8.43 4.14
CA ARG A 99 -11.79 -8.81 5.16
C ARG A 99 -11.66 -8.05 6.49
N MET A 100 -10.67 -7.17 6.64
CA MET A 100 -10.59 -6.31 7.82
C MET A 100 -11.58 -5.15 7.71
N TYR A 101 -11.97 -4.58 8.85
CA TYR A 101 -12.73 -3.32 8.93
C TYR A 101 -11.87 -2.11 8.51
N TRP A 102 -11.29 -2.16 7.31
CA TRP A 102 -10.31 -1.21 6.80
C TRP A 102 -10.88 0.21 6.77
N GLN A 103 -12.16 0.38 6.44
CA GLN A 103 -12.83 1.70 6.44
C GLN A 103 -12.72 2.38 7.80
N SER A 104 -12.91 1.63 8.89
CA SER A 104 -12.77 2.15 10.25
C SER A 104 -11.33 2.48 10.61
N ILE A 105 -10.37 1.71 10.10
CA ILE A 105 -8.92 1.96 10.31
C ILE A 105 -8.52 3.24 9.58
N ILE A 106 -8.84 3.33 8.29
CA ILE A 106 -8.52 4.48 7.43
C ILE A 106 -9.20 5.76 7.94
N LYS A 107 -10.49 5.71 8.29
CA LYS A 107 -11.23 6.86 8.86
C LYS A 107 -10.61 7.40 10.15
N LYS A 108 -9.94 6.55 10.95
CA LYS A 108 -9.30 6.96 12.20
C LYS A 108 -7.87 7.49 12.01
N MET A 109 -7.29 7.35 10.83
CA MET A 109 -5.95 7.88 10.58
C MET A 109 -5.97 9.41 10.59
N ARG A 110 -5.09 10.00 11.39
CA ARG A 110 -4.97 11.47 11.53
C ARG A 110 -3.76 12.05 10.79
N LYS A 111 -2.72 11.23 10.59
CA LYS A 111 -1.45 11.63 9.95
C LYS A 111 -0.75 10.42 9.33
N ILE A 112 0.11 10.66 8.36
CA ILE A 112 0.95 9.65 7.74
C ILE A 112 2.23 9.50 8.58
N ASN A 113 2.46 8.31 9.11
CA ASN A 113 3.65 8.02 9.91
C ASN A 113 4.86 7.74 8.99
N ARG A 114 5.53 8.79 8.49
CA ARG A 114 6.72 8.68 7.63
C ARG A 114 7.94 8.13 8.36
#